data_AF-A0A961J7M3-F1
#
_entry.id   AF-A0A961J7M3-F1
#
_cell.length_a   1.000
_cell.length_b   1.000
_cell.length_c   1.000
_cell.angle_alpha   90.00
_cell.angle_beta   90.00
_cell.angle_gamma   90.00
#
_symmetry.space_group_name_H-M   'P 1'
#
loop_
_entity.id
_entity.type
_entity.pdbx_description
1 polymer ?
#
loop_
_entity_poly.entity_id
_entity_poly.type
_entity_poly.pdbx_seq_one_letter_code
_entity_poly.pdbx_strand_id
1 'polypeptide(L)'
;NERLIGSVLLGNNLVNILSTSLATSLFTRVLGDSGVALATLVMTVLVLVFAEVLPKTYAITNAETAAARVSAPIRIVILVFSPVVSAVRMFVRAVLRVFGVQADPNTHILAVREEIAGALNLGHSEGVVHKEDRDRILGALDLSDRTVD
;
A
#
# COMPACT_ATOMS: atom_id res chain seq x y z
N ASN A 1 7.97 0.87 3.59
CA ASN A 1 6.92 0.05 2.94
C ASN A 1 6.04 0.81 1.94
N GLU A 2 5.53 1.99 2.25
CA GLU A 2 4.55 2.68 1.38
C GLU A 2 5.00 2.91 -0.07
N ARG A 3 6.27 3.27 -0.30
CA ARG A 3 6.80 3.49 -1.66
C ARG A 3 6.91 2.19 -2.46
N LEU A 4 7.25 1.08 -1.80
CA LEU A 4 7.33 -0.23 -2.45
C LEU A 4 5.93 -0.67 -2.88
N ILE A 5 4.95 -0.58 -1.98
CA ILE A 5 3.55 -0.92 -2.26
C ILE A 5 3.01 -0.01 -3.37
N GLY A 6 3.25 1.30 -3.28
CA GLY A 6 2.83 2.27 -4.29
C GLY A 6 3.43 2.02 -5.68
N SER A 7 4.73 1.74 -5.76
CA SER A 7 5.38 1.46 -7.06
C SER A 7 4.92 0.15 -7.67
N VAL A 8 4.71 -0.89 -6.86
CA VAL A 8 4.22 -2.20 -7.35
C VAL A 8 2.77 -2.09 -7.83
N LEU A 9 1.90 -1.43 -7.07
CA LEU A 9 0.50 -1.19 -7.47
C LEU A 9 0.42 -0.37 -8.75
N LEU A 10 1.21 0.70 -8.85
CA LEU A 10 1.26 1.54 -10.04
C LEU A 10 1.74 0.76 -11.26
N GLY A 11 2.81 -0.03 -11.12
CA GLY A 11 3.33 -0.85 -12.21
C GLY A 11 2.32 -1.88 -12.70
N ASN A 12 1.67 -2.60 -11.78
CA ASN A 12 0.64 -3.59 -12.12
C ASN A 12 -0.52 -2.96 -12.88
N ASN A 13 -1.06 -1.85 -12.36
CA ASN A 13 -2.18 -1.16 -12.98
C ASN A 13 -1.81 -0.61 -14.36
N LEU A 14 -0.62 -0.02 -14.49
CA LEU A 14 -0.14 0.50 -15.75
C LEU A 14 -0.05 -0.61 -16.81
N VAL A 15 0.58 -1.74 -16.47
CA VAL A 15 0.71 -2.88 -17.40
C VAL A 15 -0.66 -3.45 -17.77
N ASN A 16 -1.59 -3.59 -16.82
CA ASN A 16 -2.94 -4.11 -17.09
C ASN A 16 -3.75 -3.20 -18.02
N ILE A 17 -3.71 -1.88 -17.78
CA ILE A 17 -4.40 -0.89 -18.60
C ILE A 17 -3.77 -0.84 -20.00
N LEU A 18 -2.44 -0.77 -20.09
CA LEU A 18 -1.74 -0.76 -21.37
C LEU A 18 -2.01 -2.02 -22.19
N SER A 19 -1.92 -3.20 -21.56
CA SER A 19 -2.17 -4.47 -22.24
C SER A 19 -3.58 -4.53 -22.79
N THR A 20 -4.58 -4.18 -21.98
CA THR A 20 -5.99 -4.20 -22.39
C THR A 20 -6.28 -3.14 -23.46
N SER A 21 -5.72 -1.95 -23.34
CA SER A 21 -5.86 -0.88 -24.33
C SER A 21 -5.23 -1.24 -25.68
N LEU A 22 -4.03 -1.82 -25.67
CA LEU A 22 -3.33 -2.26 -26.88
C LEU A 22 -4.06 -3.43 -27.53
N ALA A 23 -4.50 -4.41 -26.75
CA ALA A 23 -5.27 -5.54 -27.25
C ALA A 23 -6.60 -5.08 -27.87
N THR A 24 -7.33 -4.20 -27.19
CA THR A 24 -8.57 -3.63 -27.72
C THR A 24 -8.33 -2.89 -29.04
N SER A 25 -7.28 -2.05 -29.11
CA SER A 25 -6.88 -1.37 -30.34
C SER A 25 -6.56 -2.35 -31.48
N LEU A 26 -5.79 -3.40 -31.18
CA LEU A 26 -5.41 -4.41 -32.16
C LEU A 26 -6.63 -5.19 -32.68
N PHE A 27 -7.48 -5.66 -31.77
CA PHE A 27 -8.67 -6.43 -32.13
C PHE A 27 -9.67 -5.58 -32.92
N THR A 28 -9.84 -4.32 -32.56
CA THR A 28 -10.71 -3.39 -33.30
C THR A 28 -10.20 -3.20 -34.74
N ARG A 29 -8.87 -3.09 -34.92
CA ARG A 29 -8.27 -2.96 -36.26
C ARG A 29 -8.46 -4.19 -37.13
N VAL A 30 -8.42 -5.39 -36.54
CA VAL A 30 -8.46 -6.66 -37.28
C VAL A 30 -9.89 -7.16 -37.50
N LEU A 31 -10.77 -6.99 -36.50
CA LEU A 31 -12.11 -7.58 -36.45
C LEU A 31 -13.23 -6.53 -36.58
N GLY A 32 -12.89 -5.24 -36.72
CA GLY A 32 -13.85 -4.14 -36.72
C GLY A 32 -14.47 -3.90 -35.34
N ASP A 33 -15.64 -3.25 -35.31
CA ASP A 33 -16.31 -2.85 -34.06
C ASP A 33 -16.66 -4.04 -33.15
N SER A 34 -16.96 -5.21 -33.73
CA SER A 34 -17.18 -6.46 -32.99
C SER A 34 -15.92 -6.96 -32.26
N GLY A 35 -14.74 -6.52 -32.67
CA GLY A 35 -13.46 -6.84 -32.05
C GLY A 35 -13.33 -6.35 -30.62
N VAL A 36 -14.01 -5.26 -30.25
CA VAL A 36 -13.95 -4.68 -28.88
C VAL A 36 -14.52 -5.64 -27.85
N ALA A 37 -15.68 -6.23 -28.13
CA ALA A 37 -16.35 -7.16 -27.22
C ALA A 37 -15.50 -8.43 -27.03
N LEU A 38 -14.94 -8.97 -28.13
CA LEU A 38 -14.06 -10.12 -28.07
C LEU A 38 -12.77 -9.81 -27.31
N ALA A 39 -12.14 -8.66 -27.56
CA ALA A 39 -10.93 -8.22 -26.85
C ALA A 39 -11.18 -8.12 -25.35
N THR A 40 -12.31 -7.54 -24.96
CA THR A 40 -12.67 -7.38 -23.54
C THR A 40 -12.82 -8.74 -22.86
N LEU A 41 -13.55 -9.68 -23.48
CA LEU A 41 -13.75 -11.01 -22.92
C LEU A 41 -12.43 -11.79 -22.81
N VAL A 42 -11.62 -11.80 -23.88
CA VAL A 42 -10.33 -12.49 -23.91
C VAL A 42 -9.34 -11.87 -22.92
N MET A 43 -9.20 -10.54 -22.92
CA MET A 43 -8.27 -9.85 -22.01
C MET A 43 -8.67 -9.98 -20.56
N THR A 44 -9.97 -10.01 -20.24
CA THR A 44 -10.43 -10.23 -18.86
C THR A 44 -9.93 -11.58 -18.35
N VAL A 45 -10.10 -12.65 -19.12
CA VAL A 45 -9.61 -13.98 -18.74
C VAL A 45 -8.08 -13.99 -18.65
N LEU A 46 -7.39 -13.44 -19.65
CA LEU A 46 -5.93 -13.44 -19.69
C LEU A 46 -5.31 -12.66 -18.54
N VAL A 47 -5.78 -11.44 -18.26
CA VAL A 47 -5.28 -10.60 -17.17
C VAL A 47 -5.62 -11.24 -15.83
N LEU A 48 -6.85 -11.71 -15.62
CA LEU A 48 -7.24 -12.33 -14.36
C LEU A 48 -6.41 -13.59 -14.07
N VAL A 49 -6.21 -14.45 -15.06
CA VAL A 49 -5.44 -15.68 -14.84
C VAL A 49 -3.96 -15.37 -14.74
N PHE A 50 -3.37 -14.74 -15.75
CA PHE A 50 -1.90 -14.69 -15.91
C PHE A 50 -1.23 -13.45 -15.30
N ALA A 51 -1.95 -12.34 -15.11
CA ALA A 51 -1.37 -11.13 -14.53
C ALA A 51 -1.82 -10.90 -13.08
N GLU A 52 -2.98 -11.43 -12.69
CA GLU A 52 -3.61 -11.14 -11.41
C GLU A 52 -3.56 -12.33 -10.44
N VAL A 53 -4.34 -13.38 -10.69
CA VAL A 53 -4.59 -14.45 -9.72
C VAL A 53 -3.41 -15.41 -9.65
N LEU A 54 -2.99 -16.01 -10.77
CA LEU A 54 -1.95 -17.04 -10.77
C LEU A 54 -0.62 -16.52 -10.21
N PRO A 55 -0.07 -15.37 -10.64
CA PRO A 55 1.21 -14.90 -10.11
C PRO A 55 1.14 -14.56 -8.62
N LYS A 56 0.02 -13.98 -8.16
CA LYS A 56 -0.18 -13.67 -6.74
C LYS A 56 -0.28 -14.94 -5.91
N THR A 57 -1.05 -15.94 -6.36
CA THR A 57 -1.16 -17.23 -5.68
C THR A 57 0.20 -17.94 -5.61
N TYR A 58 0.99 -17.92 -6.69
CA TYR A 58 2.35 -18.46 -6.68
C TYR A 58 3.26 -17.71 -5.68
N ALA A 59 3.22 -16.38 -5.69
CA ALA A 59 4.00 -15.56 -4.77
C ALA A 59 3.61 -15.78 -3.31
N ILE A 60 2.33 -16.02 -3.00
CA ILE A 60 1.87 -16.31 -1.64
C ILE A 60 2.31 -17.71 -1.19
N THR A 61 2.15 -18.71 -2.05
CA THR A 61 2.51 -20.10 -1.73
C THR A 61 4.01 -20.32 -1.61
N ASN A 62 4.82 -19.55 -2.35
CA ASN A 62 6.28 -19.68 -2.39
C ASN A 62 6.96 -18.33 -2.06
N ALA A 63 6.51 -17.68 -0.98
CA ALA A 63 6.88 -16.30 -0.64
C ALA A 63 8.39 -16.06 -0.57
N GLU A 64 9.15 -16.96 0.04
CA GLU A 64 10.59 -16.77 0.25
C GLU A 64 11.38 -16.84 -1.07
N THR A 65 11.08 -17.84 -1.90
CA THR A 65 11.71 -17.98 -3.22
C THR A 65 11.27 -16.86 -4.18
N ALA A 66 9.99 -16.49 -4.15
CA ALA A 66 9.46 -15.40 -4.95
C ALA A 66 10.09 -14.06 -4.53
N ALA A 67 10.19 -13.77 -3.23
CA ALA A 67 10.84 -12.57 -2.72
C ALA A 67 12.31 -12.52 -3.12
N ALA A 68 13.05 -13.62 -2.96
CA ALA A 68 14.47 -13.68 -3.34
C ALA A 68 14.67 -13.37 -4.82
N ARG A 69 13.90 -14.02 -5.71
CA ARG A 69 14.03 -13.85 -7.16
C ARG A 69 13.60 -12.46 -7.65
N VAL A 70 12.54 -11.90 -7.04
CA VAL A 70 11.90 -10.68 -7.54
C VAL A 70 12.44 -9.42 -6.83
N SER A 71 13.22 -9.56 -5.76
CA SER A 71 13.82 -8.44 -5.00
C SER A 71 14.63 -7.46 -5.87
N ALA A 72 15.55 -7.98 -6.69
CA ALA A 72 16.41 -7.19 -7.56
C ALA A 72 15.61 -6.42 -8.65
N PRO A 73 14.73 -7.07 -9.45
CA PRO A 73 13.95 -6.35 -10.44
C PRO A 73 12.96 -5.35 -9.81
N ILE A 74 12.33 -5.68 -8.68
CA ILE A 74 11.45 -4.74 -7.96
C ILE A 74 12.20 -3.48 -7.53
N ARG A 75 13.48 -3.59 -7.12
CA ARG A 75 14.27 -2.41 -6.75
C ARG A 75 14.41 -1.42 -7.91
N ILE A 76 14.58 -1.91 -9.13
CA ILE A 76 14.64 -1.08 -10.34
C ILE A 76 13.27 -0.42 -10.59
N VAL A 77 12.20 -1.21 -10.52
CA VAL A 77 10.82 -0.72 -10.67
C VAL A 77 10.51 0.39 -9.66
N ILE A 78 10.90 0.21 -8.40
CA ILE A 78 10.74 1.23 -7.35
C ILE A 78 11.53 2.49 -7.71
N LEU A 79 12.79 2.38 -8.13
CA LEU A 79 13.60 3.54 -8.47
C LEU A 79 12.97 4.37 -9.58
N VAL A 80 12.48 3.71 -10.64
CA VAL A 80 11.86 4.36 -11.79
C VAL A 80 10.51 4.99 -11.43
N PHE A 81 9.66 4.28 -10.68
CA PHE A 81 8.32 4.78 -10.35
C PHE A 81 8.25 5.63 -9.09
N SER A 82 9.27 5.65 -8.23
CA SER A 82 9.32 6.47 -7.02
C SER A 82 8.98 7.96 -7.26
N PRO A 83 9.53 8.65 -8.28
CA PRO A 83 9.14 10.05 -8.53
C PRO A 83 7.64 10.19 -8.86
N VAL A 84 7.09 9.27 -9.66
CA VAL A 84 5.67 9.27 -10.03
C VAL A 84 4.80 9.03 -8.81
N VAL A 85 5.13 8.01 -7.99
CA VAL A 85 4.40 7.70 -6.75
C VAL A 85 4.44 8.89 -5.78
N SER A 86 5.57 9.58 -5.69
CA SER A 86 5.69 10.78 -4.85
C SER A 86 4.80 11.93 -5.35
N ALA A 87 4.75 12.16 -6.66
CA ALA A 87 3.89 13.17 -7.28
C ALA A 87 2.40 12.86 -7.05
N VAL A 88 2.00 11.60 -7.29
CA VAL A 88 0.62 11.15 -7.01
C VAL A 88 0.29 11.32 -5.53
N ARG A 89 1.19 10.99 -4.61
CA ARG A 89 0.98 11.21 -3.17
C ARG A 89 0.83 12.69 -2.82
N MET A 90 1.58 13.57 -3.45
CA MET A 90 1.43 15.02 -3.26
C MET A 90 0.06 15.48 -3.74
N PHE A 91 -0.39 15.00 -4.90
CA PHE A 91 -1.71 15.28 -5.44
C PHE A 91 -2.83 14.77 -4.52
N VAL A 92 -2.76 13.51 -4.06
CA VAL A 92 -3.74 12.94 -3.12
C VAL A 92 -3.81 13.77 -1.84
N ARG A 93 -2.68 14.17 -1.26
CA ARG A 93 -2.65 15.03 -0.07
C ARG A 93 -3.24 16.42 -0.33
N ALA A 94 -3.01 17.00 -1.50
CA ALA A 94 -3.61 18.27 -1.89
C ALA A 94 -5.14 18.16 -1.99
N VAL A 95 -5.65 17.10 -2.62
CA VAL A 95 -7.09 16.84 -2.72
C VAL A 95 -7.70 16.62 -1.34
N LEU A 96 -7.11 15.77 -0.50
CA LEU A 96 -7.60 15.53 0.86
C LEU A 96 -7.63 16.81 1.72
N ARG A 97 -6.64 17.69 1.55
CA ARG A 97 -6.60 18.98 2.23
C ARG A 97 -7.75 19.90 1.83
N VAL A 98 -8.20 19.85 0.56
CA VAL A 98 -9.39 20.59 0.10
C VAL A 98 -10.66 20.09 0.81
N PHE A 99 -10.72 18.79 1.11
CA PHE A 99 -11.83 18.18 1.86
C PHE A 99 -11.64 18.24 3.39
N GLY A 100 -10.64 18.97 3.90
CA GLY A 100 -10.39 19.12 5.33
C GLY A 100 -9.76 17.89 6.01
N VAL A 101 -9.36 16.87 5.26
CA VAL A 101 -8.71 15.67 5.80
C VAL A 101 -7.20 15.90 5.89
N GLN A 102 -6.71 16.12 7.11
CA GLN A 102 -5.27 16.22 7.39
C GLN A 102 -4.70 14.84 7.68
N ALA A 103 -4.14 14.20 6.66
CA ALA A 103 -3.32 12.99 6.84
C ALA A 103 -1.90 13.40 7.24
N ASP A 104 -1.73 13.83 8.49
CA ASP A 104 -0.41 14.13 9.06
C ASP A 104 0.16 12.87 9.74
N PRO A 105 1.32 12.36 9.32
CA PRO A 105 1.98 11.22 9.97
C PRO A 105 2.21 11.41 11.47
N ASN A 106 2.41 12.65 11.94
CA ASN A 106 2.61 12.92 13.36
C ASN A 106 1.33 12.73 14.19
N THR A 107 0.16 12.93 13.60
CA THR A 107 -1.13 12.65 14.25
C THR A 107 -1.27 11.16 14.56
N HIS A 108 -0.72 10.27 13.73
CA HIS A 108 -0.78 8.83 13.95
C HIS A 108 0.04 8.37 15.15
N ILE A 109 1.23 8.94 15.36
CA ILE A 109 2.09 8.59 16.50
C ILE A 109 1.45 9.07 17.81
N LEU A 110 0.90 10.28 17.81
CA LEU A 110 0.21 10.85 18.97
C LEU A 110 -1.05 10.05 19.32
N ALA A 111 -1.85 9.67 18.32
CA ALA A 111 -3.05 8.86 18.52
C ALA A 111 -2.76 7.46 19.08
N VAL A 112 -1.70 6.79 18.60
CA VAL A 112 -1.29 5.47 19.13
C VAL A 112 -0.81 5.58 20.58
N ARG A 113 -0.12 6.67 20.95
CA ARG A 113 0.28 6.92 22.34
C ARG A 113 -0.93 7.10 23.26
N GLU A 114 -1.90 7.90 22.84
CA GLU A 114 -3.16 8.10 23.58
C GLU A 114 -3.95 6.79 23.72
N GLU A 115 -3.99 5.97 22.68
CA GLU A 115 -4.64 4.66 22.70
C GLU A 115 -3.97 3.70 23.70
N ILE A 116 -2.62 3.60 23.68
CA ILE A 116 -1.85 2.78 24.62
C ILE A 116 -2.03 3.28 26.06
N ALA A 117 -1.97 4.59 26.27
CA ALA A 117 -2.18 5.19 27.59
C ALA A 117 -3.62 4.94 28.10
N GLY A 118 -4.61 5.04 27.21
CA GLY A 118 -6.00 4.71 27.50
C GLY A 118 -6.19 3.25 27.91
N ALA A 119 -5.62 2.31 27.14
CA ALA A 119 -5.68 0.89 27.44
C ALA A 119 -5.02 0.53 28.80
N LEU A 120 -3.88 1.15 29.11
CA LEU A 120 -3.19 0.99 30.39
C LEU A 120 -4.00 1.52 31.58
N ASN A 121 -4.67 2.66 31.42
CA ASN A 121 -5.53 3.22 32.46
C ASN A 121 -6.79 2.38 32.69
N LEU A 122 -7.38 1.84 31.62
CA LEU A 122 -8.52 0.94 31.70
C LEU A 122 -8.13 -0.37 32.40
N GLY A 123 -7.02 -0.99 31.98
CA GLY A 123 -6.50 -2.21 32.61
C GLY A 123 -6.13 -2.02 34.08
N HIS A 124 -5.67 -0.82 34.48
CA HIS A 124 -5.45 -0.49 35.88
C HIS A 124 -6.75 -0.40 36.68
N SER A 125 -7.77 0.23 36.10
CA SER A 125 -9.10 0.39 36.72
C SER A 125 -9.83 -0.95 36.88
N GLU A 126 -9.60 -1.89 35.96
CA GLU A 126 -10.10 -3.27 36.02
C GLU A 126 -9.23 -4.19 36.89
N GLY A 127 -8.14 -3.68 37.47
CA GLY A 127 -7.24 -4.44 38.34
C GLY A 127 -6.33 -5.44 37.60
N VAL A 128 -6.34 -5.46 36.27
CA VAL A 128 -5.51 -6.30 35.41
C VAL A 128 -4.06 -5.79 35.35
N VAL A 129 -3.87 -4.48 35.49
CA VAL A 129 -2.55 -3.83 35.42
C VAL A 129 -2.20 -3.18 36.75
N HIS A 130 -1.06 -3.56 37.32
CA HIS A 130 -0.55 -2.95 38.55
C HIS A 130 -0.11 -1.49 38.33
N LYS A 131 -0.34 -0.65 39.33
CA LYS A 131 -0.03 0.80 39.29
C LYS A 131 1.42 1.07 38.89
N GLU A 132 2.36 0.30 39.44
CA GLU A 132 3.79 0.46 39.19
C GLU A 132 4.16 0.19 37.73
N ASP A 133 3.57 -0.84 37.10
CA ASP A 133 3.86 -1.19 35.72
C ASP A 133 3.26 -0.18 34.74
N ARG A 134 2.05 0.31 35.04
CA ARG A 134 1.45 1.44 34.33
C ARG A 134 2.39 2.65 34.35
N ASP A 135 2.85 3.04 35.53
CA ASP A 135 3.67 4.25 35.71
C ASP A 135 5.05 4.12 35.06
N ARG A 136 5.65 2.92 35.07
CA ARG A 136 6.89 2.63 34.33
C ARG A 136 6.70 2.77 32.82
N ILE A 137 5.62 2.21 32.26
CA ILE A 137 5.36 2.24 30.80
C ILE A 137 5.00 3.65 30.34
N LEU A 138 4.15 4.37 31.09
CA LEU A 138 3.83 5.77 30.79
C LEU A 138 5.06 6.67 30.89
N GLY A 139 5.93 6.47 31.89
CA GLY A 139 7.19 7.20 32.00
C GLY A 139 8.13 6.97 30.82
N ALA A 140 8.22 5.74 30.31
CA ALA A 140 8.99 5.40 29.11
C ALA A 140 8.43 6.05 27.84
N LEU A 141 7.09 6.13 27.72
CA LEU A 141 6.40 6.83 26.63
C LEU A 141 6.60 8.35 26.67
N ASP A 142 6.89 8.93 27.83
CA ASP A 142 7.15 10.37 28.02
C ASP A 142 8.63 10.74 27.79
N LEU A 143 9.55 9.83 28.13
CA LEU A 143 10.98 9.99 27.89
C LEU A 143 11.35 10.09 26.40
N SER A 144 10.53 9.51 25.51
CA SER A 144 10.77 9.54 24.06
C SER A 144 10.63 10.94 23.45
N ASP A 145 9.92 11.87 24.12
CA ASP A 145 9.72 13.26 23.67
C ASP A 145 10.66 14.27 24.35
N ARG A 146 11.44 13.85 25.36
CA ARG A 146 12.43 14.72 26.00
C ARG A 146 13.74 14.71 25.23
N THR A 147 13.92 15.71 24.37
CA THR A 147 15.25 16.08 23.88
C THR A 147 16.05 16.73 25.01
N VAL A 148 17.30 16.31 25.15
CA VAL A 148 18.26 16.92 26.07
C VAL A 148 18.73 18.23 25.44
N ASP A 149 18.33 19.37 26.02
CA ASP A 149 18.97 20.67 25.77
C ASP A 149 20.34 20.74 26.44
#